data_AF-A0A5J5UI33-F1
#
_entry.id   AF-A0A5J5UI33-F1
#
_cell.length_a   1.000
_cell.length_b   1.000
_cell.length_c   1.000
_cell.angle_alpha   90.00
_cell.angle_beta   90.00
_cell.angle_gamma   90.00
#
_symmetry.space_group_name_H-M   'P 1'
#
loop_
_entity.id
_entity.type
_entity.pdbx_description
1 polymer ?
#
loop_
_entity_poly.entity_id
_entity_poly.type
_entity_poly.pdbx_seq_one_letter_code
_entity_poly.pdbx_strand_id
1 'polypeptide(L)'
;MAAAVIKKFFIASMFMWIAPLAILYGFNHNLLPGSTNLSPHAMTLVSGFVAVISVNIVIAFYIYMAMKEPVDKHEPDPKFLADAKASVSQPTGEAPTSSESIKKRE
;
A
#
# COMPACT_ATOMS: atom_id res chain seq x y z
N MET A 1 -0.18 2.55 -15.02
CA MET A 1 -0.07 2.67 -13.54
C MET A 1 -1.34 2.16 -12.83
N ALA A 2 -2.53 2.73 -13.09
CA ALA A 2 -3.78 2.30 -12.47
C ALA A 2 -4.14 0.81 -12.66
N ALA A 3 -3.95 0.25 -13.86
CA ALA A 3 -4.25 -1.16 -14.14
C ALA A 3 -3.43 -2.16 -13.29
N ALA A 4 -2.20 -1.81 -12.90
CA ALA A 4 -1.35 -2.65 -12.06
C ALA A 4 -1.81 -2.64 -10.59
N VAL A 5 -2.23 -1.48 -10.10
CA VAL A 5 -2.77 -1.30 -8.73
C VAL A 5 -4.12 -2.02 -8.60
N ILE A 6 -5.00 -1.86 -9.59
CA ILE A 6 -6.31 -2.54 -9.65
C ILE A 6 -6.13 -4.06 -9.63
N LYS A 7 -5.15 -4.58 -10.39
CA LYS A 7 -4.84 -6.02 -10.39
C LYS A 7 -4.35 -6.52 -9.02
N LYS A 8 -3.45 -5.78 -8.36
CA LYS A 8 -2.93 -6.12 -7.02
C LYS A 8 -4.05 -6.10 -5.97
N PHE A 9 -4.90 -5.09 -6.01
CA PHE A 9 -6.04 -4.94 -5.12
C PHE A 9 -7.06 -6.07 -5.32
N PHE A 10 -7.37 -6.40 -6.58
CA PHE A 10 -8.30 -7.48 -6.90
C PHE A 10 -7.80 -8.84 -6.39
N ILE A 11 -6.51 -9.15 -6.61
CA ILE A 11 -5.89 -10.38 -6.12
C ILE A 11 -5.91 -10.42 -4.59
N ALA A 12 -5.51 -9.33 -3.92
CA ALA A 12 -5.53 -9.25 -2.46
C ALA A 12 -6.95 -9.43 -1.87
N SER A 13 -7.94 -8.76 -2.47
CA SER A 13 -9.35 -8.87 -2.09
C SER A 13 -9.88 -10.30 -2.25
N MET A 14 -9.52 -10.95 -3.37
CA MET A 14 -9.89 -12.34 -3.61
C MET A 14 -9.28 -13.28 -2.56
N PHE A 15 -8.00 -13.12 -2.21
CA PHE A 15 -7.38 -13.93 -1.14
C PHE A 15 -7.99 -13.68 0.24
N MET A 16 -8.36 -12.44 0.55
CA MET A 16 -9.00 -12.08 1.82
C MET A 16 -10.33 -12.80 2.02
N TRP A 17 -11.11 -13.00 0.95
CA TRP A 17 -12.39 -13.70 1.01
C TRP A 17 -12.25 -15.23 0.85
N ILE A 18 -11.41 -15.68 -0.08
CA ILE A 18 -11.27 -17.10 -0.41
C ILE A 18 -10.55 -17.85 0.71
N ALA A 19 -9.51 -17.31 1.34
CA ALA A 19 -8.73 -18.08 2.32
C ALA A 19 -9.56 -18.48 3.56
N PRO A 20 -10.36 -17.59 4.19
CA PRO A 20 -11.24 -17.99 5.29
C PRO A 20 -12.31 -19.00 4.89
N LEU A 21 -12.92 -18.83 3.70
CA LEU A 21 -13.93 -19.75 3.18
C LEU A 21 -13.35 -21.13 2.85
N ALA A 22 -12.17 -21.18 2.25
CA ALA A 22 -11.48 -22.42 1.92
C ALA A 22 -11.10 -23.20 3.18
N ILE A 23 -10.67 -22.51 4.24
CA ILE A 23 -10.36 -23.14 5.54
C ILE A 23 -11.64 -23.72 6.15
N LEU A 24 -12.71 -22.94 6.20
CA LEU A 24 -13.99 -23.42 6.70
C LEU A 24 -14.49 -24.64 5.92
N TYR A 25 -14.41 -24.58 4.58
CA TYR A 25 -14.78 -25.67 3.69
C TYR A 25 -13.94 -26.93 3.93
N GLY A 26 -12.62 -26.76 4.07
CA GLY A 26 -11.69 -27.86 4.30
C GLY A 26 -11.87 -28.56 5.65
N PHE A 27 -12.20 -27.80 6.71
CA PHE A 27 -12.59 -28.38 7.98
C PHE A 27 -13.94 -29.12 7.89
N ASN A 28 -14.93 -28.54 7.20
CA ASN A 28 -16.25 -29.16 7.05
C ASN A 28 -16.20 -30.48 6.24
N HIS A 29 -15.32 -30.56 5.24
CA HIS A 29 -15.15 -31.75 4.41
C HIS A 29 -14.06 -32.72 4.89
N ASN A 30 -13.54 -32.54 6.11
CA ASN A 30 -12.48 -33.40 6.69
C ASN A 30 -11.24 -33.54 5.79
N LEU A 31 -10.88 -32.48 5.05
CA LEU A 31 -9.75 -32.48 4.12
C LEU A 31 -8.39 -32.52 4.84
N LEU A 32 -8.38 -32.31 6.15
CA LEU A 32 -7.18 -32.40 6.99
C LEU A 32 -7.01 -33.86 7.48
N PRO A 33 -6.07 -34.63 6.93
CA PRO A 33 -5.84 -36.00 7.37
C PRO A 33 -5.50 -36.02 8.86
N GLY A 34 -6.26 -36.80 9.65
CA GLY A 34 -6.11 -36.91 11.10
C GLY A 34 -7.12 -36.09 11.93
N SER A 35 -7.90 -35.20 11.32
CA SER A 35 -8.93 -34.42 12.03
C SER A 35 -10.22 -35.21 12.29
N THR A 36 -10.46 -36.32 11.56
CA THR A 36 -11.66 -37.16 11.64
C THR A 36 -11.80 -37.95 12.94
N ASN A 37 -10.71 -38.12 13.70
CA ASN A 37 -10.72 -38.80 15.00
C ASN A 37 -10.84 -37.84 16.19
N LEU A 38 -10.93 -36.53 15.93
CA LEU A 38 -11.09 -35.53 16.99
C LEU A 38 -12.54 -35.47 17.45
N SER A 39 -12.73 -35.30 18.75
CA SER A 39 -14.05 -34.95 19.31
C SER A 39 -14.57 -33.65 18.66
N PRO A 40 -15.89 -33.51 18.42
CA PRO A 40 -16.48 -32.32 17.81
C PRO A 40 -16.06 -31.00 18.47
N HIS A 41 -15.84 -31.00 19.80
CA HIS A 41 -15.37 -29.83 20.54
C HIS A 41 -13.93 -29.45 20.20
N ALA A 42 -13.04 -30.44 20.07
CA ALA A 42 -11.65 -30.23 19.68
C ALA A 42 -11.57 -29.74 18.22
N MET A 43 -12.43 -30.23 17.34
CA MET A 43 -12.47 -29.83 15.93
C MET A 43 -12.84 -28.35 15.76
N THR A 44 -13.79 -27.86 16.54
CA THR A 44 -14.17 -26.44 16.55
C THR A 44 -13.05 -25.54 17.09
N LEU A 45 -12.34 -25.98 18.13
CA LEU A 45 -11.20 -25.23 18.66
C LEU A 45 -10.06 -25.16 17.64
N VAL A 46 -9.74 -26.29 17.00
CA VAL A 46 -8.68 -26.37 15.99
C VAL A 46 -9.04 -25.55 14.75
N SER A 47 -10.28 -25.61 14.28
CA SER A 47 -10.72 -24.83 13.11
C SER A 47 -10.70 -23.32 13.40
N GLY A 48 -11.15 -22.90 14.58
CA GLY A 48 -11.05 -21.51 15.02
C GLY A 48 -9.60 -21.04 15.11
N PHE A 49 -8.71 -21.84 15.69
CA PHE A 49 -7.29 -21.52 15.81
C PHE A 49 -6.61 -21.38 14.43
N VAL A 50 -6.88 -22.31 13.51
CA VAL A 50 -6.36 -22.26 12.14
C VAL A 50 -6.93 -21.06 11.37
N ALA A 51 -8.20 -20.73 11.57
CA ALA A 51 -8.80 -19.53 10.97
C ALA A 51 -8.11 -18.25 11.43
N VAL A 52 -7.84 -18.12 12.74
CA VAL A 52 -7.12 -16.96 13.30
C VAL A 52 -5.70 -16.87 12.72
N ILE A 53 -4.96 -17.98 12.68
CA ILE A 53 -3.61 -18.01 12.09
C ILE A 53 -3.65 -17.59 10.61
N SER A 54 -4.59 -18.12 9.84
CA SER A 54 -4.70 -17.78 8.42
C SER A 54 -4.96 -16.31 8.19
N VAL A 55 -5.86 -15.69 8.96
CA VAL A 55 -6.13 -14.25 8.84
C VAL A 55 -4.87 -13.45 9.15
N ASN A 56 -4.11 -13.84 10.18
CA ASN A 56 -2.84 -13.19 10.51
C ASN A 56 -1.79 -13.31 9.39
N ILE A 57 -1.69 -14.46 8.73
CA ILE A 57 -0.78 -14.64 7.58
C ILE A 57 -1.20 -13.73 6.42
N VAL A 58 -2.50 -13.67 6.09
CA VAL A 58 -3.02 -12.80 5.01
C VAL A 58 -2.72 -11.33 5.31
N ILE A 59 -2.93 -10.89 6.55
CA ILE A 59 -2.62 -9.53 7.00
C ILE A 59 -1.11 -9.25 6.88
N ALA A 60 -0.26 -10.15 7.39
CA ALA A 60 1.20 -9.99 7.30
C ALA A 60 1.68 -9.89 5.85
N PHE A 61 1.13 -10.69 4.95
CA PHE A 61 1.42 -10.63 3.52
C PHE A 61 0.98 -9.30 2.90
N TYR A 62 -0.20 -8.80 3.28
CA TYR A 62 -0.69 -7.50 2.80
C TYR A 62 0.23 -6.35 3.26
N ILE A 63 0.62 -6.35 4.54
CA ILE A 63 1.56 -5.35 5.08
C ILE A 63 2.90 -5.42 4.36
N TYR A 64 3.44 -6.63 4.14
CA TYR A 64 4.67 -6.81 3.39
C TYR A 64 4.57 -6.28 1.95
N MET A 65 3.45 -6.53 1.26
CA MET A 65 3.22 -5.98 -0.06
C MET A 65 3.12 -4.45 -0.05
N ALA A 66 2.48 -3.87 0.97
CA ALA A 66 2.39 -2.42 1.13
C ALA A 66 3.77 -1.79 1.40
N MET A 67 4.62 -2.44 2.19
CA MET A 67 6.00 -1.99 2.44
C MET A 67 6.90 -2.08 1.21
N LYS A 68 6.55 -2.93 0.23
CA LYS A 68 7.32 -3.12 -1.01
C LYS A 68 6.87 -2.25 -2.17
N GLU A 69 5.89 -1.37 -1.99
CA GLU A 69 5.67 -0.32 -2.97
C GLU A 69 6.93 0.56 -3.03
N PRO A 70 7.57 0.71 -4.21
CA PRO A 70 8.65 1.67 -4.33
C PRO A 70 8.07 3.02 -3.94
N VAL A 71 8.68 3.67 -2.96
CA VAL A 71 8.51 5.10 -2.74
C VAL A 71 8.99 5.72 -4.04
N ASP A 72 8.06 5.92 -4.96
CA ASP A 72 8.28 6.58 -6.23
C ASP A 72 8.80 7.96 -5.83
N LYS A 73 10.12 8.10 -5.86
CA LYS A 73 10.77 9.36 -5.58
C LYS A 73 10.28 10.24 -6.71
N HIS A 74 9.30 11.07 -6.41
CA HIS A 74 8.88 12.14 -7.30
C HIS A 74 10.15 12.93 -7.60
N GLU A 75 10.76 12.66 -8.75
CA GLU A 75 11.90 13.43 -9.19
C GLU A 75 11.38 14.86 -9.37
N PRO A 76 11.89 15.83 -8.59
CA PRO A 76 11.44 17.21 -8.71
C PRO A 76 11.68 17.64 -10.15
N ASP A 77 10.66 18.23 -10.77
CA ASP A 77 10.69 18.57 -12.19
C ASP A 77 12.00 19.32 -12.50
N PRO A 78 12.81 18.82 -13.45
CA PRO A 78 14.15 19.32 -13.73
C PRO A 78 14.18 20.83 -14.03
N LYS A 79 13.05 21.40 -14.45
CA LYS A 79 12.88 22.84 -14.63
C LYS A 79 12.92 23.61 -13.29
N PHE A 80 12.32 23.08 -12.23
CA PHE A 80 12.41 23.65 -10.88
C PHE A 80 13.80 23.53 -10.28
N LEU A 81 14.53 22.44 -10.57
CA LEU A 81 15.93 22.30 -10.14
C LEU A 81 16.84 23.33 -10.84
N ALA A 82 16.62 23.56 -12.14
CA ALA A 82 17.36 24.56 -12.90
C ALA A 82 17.07 25.98 -12.40
N ASP A 83 15.80 26.32 -12.20
CA ASP A 83 15.39 27.65 -11.72
C ASP A 83 15.82 27.92 -10.27
N ALA A 84 15.74 26.93 -9.39
CA ALA A 84 16.22 27.07 -8.00
C ALA A 84 17.74 27.20 -7.93
N LYS A 85 18.48 26.43 -8.76
CA LYS A 85 19.94 26.53 -8.84
C LYS A 85 20.38 27.85 -9.47
N ALA A 86 19.63 28.39 -10.43
CA ALA A 86 19.86 29.72 -10.98
C ALA A 86 19.58 30.82 -9.95
N SER A 87 18.50 30.70 -9.17
CA SER A 87 18.15 31.63 -8.10
C SER A 87 19.20 31.71 -6.99
N VAL A 88 19.82 30.58 -6.61
CA VAL A 88 20.88 30.56 -5.57
C VAL A 88 22.25 31.03 -6.11
N SER A 89 22.47 30.90 -7.42
CA SER A 89 23.73 31.31 -8.07
C SER A 89 23.73 32.80 -8.43
N GLN A 90 22.59 33.49 -8.28
CA GLN A 90 22.49 34.91 -8.50
C GLN A 90 23.18 35.64 -7.34
N PRO A 91 24.30 36.34 -7.56
CA PRO A 91 24.97 37.09 -6.50
C PRO A 91 24.02 38.17 -6.00
N THR A 92 23.86 38.27 -4.68
CA THR A 92 23.29 39.46 -4.05
C THR A 92 24.25 40.61 -4.29
N GLY A 93 24.09 41.31 -5.41
CA GLY A 93 25.01 42.38 -5.78
C GLY A 93 24.78 42.83 -7.21
N GLU A 94 23.70 43.57 -7.43
CA GLU A 94 23.66 44.76 -8.28
C GLU A 94 22.24 45.34 -8.24
N ALA A 95 22.04 46.33 -7.37
CA ALA A 95 20.94 47.27 -7.56
C ALA A 95 21.23 48.13 -8.80
N PRO A 96 20.19 48.49 -9.57
CA PRO A 96 19.98 49.91 -9.70
C PRO A 96 18.52 50.29 -9.45
N THR A 97 18.40 51.39 -8.74
CA THR A 97 17.25 52.29 -8.69
C THR A 97 16.60 52.49 -10.07
N SER A 98 15.34 52.11 -10.22
CA SER A 98 14.45 52.72 -11.22
C SER A 98 13.02 52.63 -10.75
N SER A 99 12.58 53.74 -10.16
CA SER A 99 11.20 54.09 -9.87
C SER A 99 10.33 53.88 -11.11
N GLU A 100 9.28 53.07 -11.02
CA GLU A 100 8.09 53.29 -11.85
C GLU A 100 6.84 52.78 -11.14
N SER A 101 6.15 53.76 -10.56
CA SER A 101 4.81 53.68 -9.98
C SER A 101 3.78 53.26 -11.03
N ILE A 102 3.28 52.01 -10.94
CA ILE A 102 2.10 51.60 -11.70
C ILE A 102 0.85 52.04 -10.93
N LYS A 103 0.28 53.14 -11.42
CA LYS A 103 -0.99 53.75 -11.04
C LYS A 103 -2.15 52.77 -11.31
N LYS A 104 -2.77 52.28 -10.23
CA LYS A 104 -4.06 51.57 -10.28
C LYS A 104 -5.16 52.58 -10.57
N ARG A 105 -5.81 52.49 -11.74
CA ARG A 105 -7.08 53.19 -12.02
C ARG A 105 -8.23 52.34 -11.48
N GLU A 106 -9.06 52.99 -10.68
CA GLU A 106 -10.44 52.59 -10.36
C GLU A 106 -11.35 52.65 -11.59
#